data_AF-A0A7R7DMN1-F1
#
_entry.id   AF-A0A7R7DMN1-F1
#
_cell.length_a   1.000
_cell.length_b   1.000
_cell.length_c   1.000
_cell.angle_alpha   90.00
_cell.angle_beta   90.00
_cell.angle_gamma   90.00
#
_symmetry.space_group_name_H-M   'P 1'
#
loop_
_entity.id
_entity.type
_entity.pdbx_description
1 polymer ?
#
loop_
_entity_poly.entity_id
_entity_poly.type
_entity_poly.pdbx_seq_one_letter_code
_entity_poly.pdbx_strand_id
1 'polypeptide(L)'
;MSTDSFQIQPQAVTENVGTVGSLLAEAGDVISELAATVLDGASFAGIGSDVAAANASLQGSQVDSLRLLHQGLQQVNQAVDASNQAYQQADRAVAAGYGDGAAAAPAGAGSQGVDMTTDRQLRDQLAQDEDSRPHVYTDTEGHPTVGIGFNLDRGDARSRLAAVGADYDAVRAGTRDLTQDQINQLFRHDVGTAVTTARDYYAGFDQLDPARQRVLANMAFNMGPATLGQFHQLHTALTNGDWNAAANAMQDSRWADQVGDRATRLIDHMRSGR
;
A
#
# COMPACT_ATOMS: atom_id res chain seq x y z
N MET A 1 -22.82 -20.09 -13.70
CA MET A 1 -22.16 -19.64 -12.47
C MET A 1 -22.35 -18.14 -12.41
N SER A 2 -23.21 -17.65 -11.52
CA SER A 2 -23.38 -16.21 -11.32
C SER A 2 -22.10 -15.67 -10.70
N THR A 3 -21.33 -14.92 -11.46
CA THR A 3 -20.29 -14.05 -10.91
C THR A 3 -21.02 -12.97 -10.14
N ASP A 4 -21.15 -13.14 -8.82
CA ASP A 4 -21.52 -12.06 -7.91
C ASP A 4 -20.46 -10.97 -8.05
N SER A 5 -20.74 -10.00 -8.92
CA SER A 5 -19.91 -8.83 -9.07
C SER A 5 -20.04 -8.03 -7.78
N PHE A 6 -18.95 -7.97 -7.01
CA PHE A 6 -18.84 -7.04 -5.89
C PHE A 6 -18.90 -5.61 -6.44
N GLN A 7 -20.10 -5.04 -6.51
CA GLN A 7 -20.30 -3.63 -6.84
C GLN A 7 -20.12 -2.81 -5.57
N ILE A 8 -18.98 -2.13 -5.44
CA ILE A 8 -18.82 -1.09 -4.43
C ILE A 8 -19.75 0.06 -4.82
N GLN A 9 -20.74 0.38 -3.97
CA GLN A 9 -21.63 1.52 -4.12
C GLN A 9 -21.02 2.72 -3.38
N PRO A 10 -20.37 3.67 -4.06
CA PRO A 10 -19.58 4.72 -3.39
C PRO A 10 -20.44 5.65 -2.52
N GLN A 11 -21.72 5.83 -2.89
CA GLN A 11 -22.70 6.58 -2.10
C GLN A 11 -23.02 5.89 -0.77
N ALA A 12 -23.27 4.57 -0.79
CA ALA A 12 -23.51 3.80 0.43
C ALA A 12 -22.30 3.83 1.37
N VAL A 13 -21.07 3.84 0.82
CA VAL A 13 -19.84 3.98 1.61
C VAL A 13 -19.73 5.37 2.23
N THR A 14 -20.01 6.45 1.47
CA THR A 14 -20.01 7.82 2.00
C THR A 14 -21.06 7.99 3.12
N GLU A 15 -22.26 7.44 2.94
CA GLU A 15 -23.33 7.47 3.94
C GLU A 15 -22.91 6.72 5.21
N ASN A 16 -22.37 5.51 5.08
CA ASN A 16 -21.89 4.72 6.21
C ASN A 16 -20.75 5.41 6.96
N VAL A 17 -19.77 6.00 6.27
CA VAL A 17 -18.68 6.79 6.87
C VAL A 17 -19.23 7.99 7.64
N GLY A 18 -20.25 8.66 7.09
CA GLY A 18 -20.95 9.76 7.75
C GLY A 18 -21.66 9.30 9.03
N THR A 19 -22.44 8.21 8.96
CA THR A 19 -23.11 7.61 10.13
C THR A 19 -22.12 7.19 11.21
N VAL A 20 -21.04 6.52 10.84
CA VAL A 20 -19.96 6.13 11.78
C VAL A 20 -19.28 7.37 12.36
N GLY A 21 -19.07 8.42 11.57
CA GLY A 21 -18.55 9.70 12.04
C GLY A 21 -19.43 10.34 13.11
N SER A 22 -20.75 10.36 12.92
CA SER A 22 -21.71 10.85 13.91
C SER A 22 -21.72 10.01 15.19
N LEU A 23 -21.71 8.67 15.07
CA LEU A 23 -21.64 7.76 16.21
C LEU A 23 -20.34 7.93 17.00
N LEU A 24 -19.23 8.19 16.32
CA LEU A 24 -17.96 8.50 16.97
C LEU A 24 -18.04 9.83 17.72
N ALA A 25 -18.61 10.88 17.13
CA ALA A 25 -18.80 12.14 17.83
C ALA A 25 -19.61 11.96 19.14
N GLU A 26 -20.73 11.22 19.06
CA GLU A 26 -21.55 10.88 20.24
C GLU A 26 -20.77 10.06 21.28
N ALA A 27 -19.96 9.08 20.84
CA ALA A 27 -19.10 8.32 21.75
C ALA A 27 -18.04 9.22 22.44
N GLY A 28 -17.51 10.22 21.74
CA GLY A 28 -16.59 11.21 22.30
C GLY A 28 -17.23 12.06 23.40
N ASP A 29 -18.49 12.46 23.20
CA ASP A 29 -19.27 13.20 24.20
C ASP A 29 -19.55 12.33 25.44
N VAL A 30 -19.93 11.06 25.25
CA VAL A 30 -20.15 10.10 26.36
C VAL A 30 -18.85 9.85 27.15
N ILE A 31 -17.70 9.73 26.47
CA ILE A 31 -16.41 9.57 27.15
C ILE A 31 -16.04 10.83 27.95
N SER A 32 -16.39 12.01 27.43
CA SER A 32 -16.16 13.30 28.11
C SER A 32 -17.08 13.47 29.33
N GLU A 33 -18.33 13.05 29.23
CA GLU A 33 -19.28 13.02 30.35
C GLU A 33 -18.86 11.99 31.41
N LEU A 34 -18.40 10.81 31.01
CA LEU A 34 -17.84 9.81 31.91
C LEU A 34 -16.63 10.37 32.65
N ALA A 35 -15.75 11.09 31.96
CA ALA A 35 -14.60 11.76 32.56
C ALA A 35 -15.00 12.83 33.58
N ALA A 36 -16.06 13.58 33.30
CA ALA A 36 -16.61 14.59 34.23
C ALA A 36 -17.33 13.96 35.43
N THR A 37 -17.83 12.73 35.27
CA THR A 37 -18.49 11.95 36.31
C THR A 37 -17.51 11.14 37.17
N VAL A 38 -16.22 11.10 36.79
CA VAL A 38 -15.16 10.57 37.66
C VAL A 38 -15.22 11.34 38.98
N LEU A 39 -15.66 10.64 40.02
CA LEU A 39 -15.90 11.22 41.33
C LEU A 39 -14.56 11.65 41.92
N ASP A 40 -14.46 12.92 42.29
CA ASP A 40 -13.30 13.44 43.02
C ASP A 40 -13.09 12.59 44.27
N GLY A 41 -11.83 12.32 44.64
CA GLY A 41 -11.49 11.48 45.79
C GLY A 41 -12.12 11.98 47.10
N ALA A 42 -12.45 13.27 47.16
CA ALA A 42 -13.20 13.90 48.25
C ALA A 42 -14.62 13.33 48.46
N SER A 43 -15.27 12.82 47.41
CA SER A 43 -16.60 12.19 47.46
C SER A 43 -16.64 10.92 48.32
N PHE A 44 -15.46 10.31 48.55
CA PHE A 44 -15.27 9.04 49.24
C PHE A 44 -14.57 9.20 50.60
N ALA A 45 -14.46 10.42 51.14
CA ALA A 45 -13.79 10.70 52.41
C ALA A 45 -14.30 9.84 53.60
N GLY A 46 -15.53 9.31 53.52
CA GLY A 46 -16.10 8.40 54.52
C GLY A 46 -15.68 6.92 54.43
N ILE A 47 -15.02 6.49 53.35
CA ILE A 47 -14.68 5.07 53.07
C ILE A 47 -13.16 4.79 53.23
N GLY A 48 -12.34 5.85 53.36
CA GLY A 48 -10.88 5.77 53.54
C GLY A 48 -10.11 6.29 52.33
N SER A 49 -9.05 7.06 52.57
CA SER A 49 -8.28 7.78 51.55
C SER A 49 -7.69 6.88 50.47
N ASP A 50 -7.24 5.68 50.84
CA ASP A 50 -6.53 4.78 49.93
C ASP A 50 -7.49 4.12 48.93
N VAL A 51 -8.70 3.76 49.39
CA VAL A 51 -9.76 3.20 48.55
C VAL A 51 -10.29 4.26 47.58
N ALA A 52 -10.44 5.49 48.06
CA ALA A 52 -10.83 6.64 47.23
C ALA A 52 -9.80 6.91 46.11
N ALA A 53 -8.52 6.93 46.46
CA ALA A 53 -7.43 7.14 45.50
C ALA A 53 -7.32 6.00 44.47
N ALA A 54 -7.45 4.75 44.91
CA ALA A 54 -7.44 3.59 44.03
C ALA A 54 -8.62 3.61 43.04
N ASN A 55 -9.82 3.98 43.50
CA ASN A 55 -10.99 4.09 42.64
C ASN A 55 -10.84 5.21 41.61
N ALA A 56 -10.37 6.40 42.01
CA ALA A 56 -10.12 7.52 41.09
C ALA A 56 -9.06 7.16 40.04
N SER A 57 -7.98 6.46 40.44
CA SER A 57 -6.94 6.00 39.51
C SER A 57 -7.46 4.97 38.50
N LEU A 58 -8.27 4.00 38.95
CA LEU A 58 -8.88 3.01 38.06
C LEU A 58 -9.83 3.67 37.06
N GLN A 59 -10.71 4.56 37.53
CA GLN A 59 -11.64 5.29 36.66
C GLN A 59 -10.90 6.16 35.65
N GLY A 60 -9.83 6.86 36.06
CA GLY A 60 -8.99 7.62 35.13
C GLY A 60 -8.35 6.75 34.05
N SER A 61 -7.77 5.60 34.42
CA SER A 61 -7.16 4.67 33.47
C SER A 61 -8.17 4.08 32.47
N GLN A 62 -9.40 3.81 32.91
CA GLN A 62 -10.49 3.36 32.04
C GLN A 62 -10.89 4.44 31.03
N VAL A 63 -11.06 5.69 31.49
CA VAL A 63 -11.39 6.82 30.61
C VAL A 63 -10.29 7.05 29.57
N ASP A 64 -9.02 6.99 29.96
CA ASP A 64 -7.90 7.17 29.03
C ASP A 64 -7.81 6.05 27.99
N SER A 65 -8.11 4.81 28.40
CA SER A 65 -8.19 3.67 27.47
C SER A 65 -9.31 3.85 26.45
N LEU A 66 -10.47 4.36 26.87
CA LEU A 66 -11.60 4.65 25.99
C LEU A 66 -11.28 5.80 25.02
N ARG A 67 -10.56 6.84 25.46
CA ARG A 67 -10.09 7.92 24.58
C ARG A 67 -9.14 7.42 23.50
N LEU A 68 -8.18 6.55 23.87
CA LEU A 68 -7.25 5.93 22.92
C LEU A 68 -7.99 5.09 21.88
N LEU A 69 -8.93 4.26 22.31
CA LEU A 69 -9.77 3.48 21.39
C LEU A 69 -10.59 4.39 20.46
N HIS A 70 -11.22 5.42 21.02
CA HIS A 70 -12.02 6.38 20.26
C HIS A 70 -11.18 7.10 19.19
N GLN A 71 -9.97 7.55 19.54
CA GLN A 71 -9.03 8.17 18.60
C GLN A 71 -8.62 7.19 17.48
N GLY A 72 -8.38 5.92 17.81
CA GLY A 72 -8.08 4.89 16.82
C GLY A 72 -9.23 4.68 15.83
N LEU A 73 -10.47 4.61 16.33
CA LEU A 73 -11.66 4.45 15.48
C LEU A 73 -11.89 5.68 14.59
N GLN A 74 -11.60 6.89 15.07
CA GLN A 74 -11.63 8.11 14.23
C GLN A 74 -10.60 8.04 13.09
N GLN A 75 -9.37 7.60 13.38
CA GLN A 75 -8.33 7.44 12.34
C GLN A 75 -8.74 6.41 11.29
N VAL A 76 -9.32 5.28 11.71
CA VAL A 76 -9.84 4.28 10.77
C VAL A 76 -10.95 4.85 9.91
N ASN A 77 -11.93 5.55 10.48
CA ASN A 77 -13.03 6.15 9.72
C ASN A 77 -12.52 7.19 8.70
N GLN A 78 -11.53 8.02 9.07
CA GLN A 78 -10.87 8.97 8.17
C GLN A 78 -10.11 8.28 7.03
N ALA A 79 -9.43 7.17 7.32
CA ALA A 79 -8.71 6.41 6.29
C ALA A 79 -9.68 5.77 5.28
N VAL A 80 -10.84 5.28 5.74
CA VAL A 80 -11.90 4.74 4.87
C VAL A 80 -12.49 5.85 4.00
N ASP A 81 -12.75 7.04 4.56
CA ASP A 81 -13.24 8.20 3.81
C ASP A 81 -12.25 8.62 2.71
N ALA A 82 -10.98 8.81 3.08
CA ALA A 82 -9.92 9.17 2.14
C ALA A 82 -9.77 8.13 1.02
N SER A 83 -9.88 6.83 1.36
CA SER A 83 -9.86 5.76 0.38
C SER A 83 -11.06 5.87 -0.58
N ASN A 84 -12.28 6.05 -0.08
CA ASN A 84 -13.49 6.20 -0.88
C ASN A 84 -13.41 7.42 -1.82
N GLN A 85 -12.90 8.55 -1.34
CA GLN A 85 -12.69 9.74 -2.16
C GLN A 85 -11.69 9.50 -3.28
N ALA A 86 -10.58 8.80 -3.01
CA ALA A 86 -9.61 8.42 -4.03
C ALA A 86 -10.24 7.49 -5.10
N TYR A 87 -11.10 6.56 -4.69
CA TYR A 87 -11.88 5.73 -5.63
C TYR A 87 -12.78 6.57 -6.53
N GLN A 88 -13.56 7.50 -5.95
CA GLN A 88 -14.48 8.35 -6.71
C GLN A 88 -13.74 9.29 -7.67
N GLN A 89 -12.57 9.82 -7.27
CA GLN A 89 -11.74 10.65 -8.12
C GLN A 89 -11.16 9.85 -9.29
N ALA A 90 -10.69 8.63 -9.04
CA ALA A 90 -10.20 7.74 -10.09
C ALA A 90 -11.33 7.37 -11.08
N ASP A 91 -12.52 7.04 -10.59
CA ASP A 91 -13.68 6.70 -11.42
C ASP A 91 -14.13 7.89 -12.31
N ARG A 92 -14.21 9.10 -11.74
CA ARG A 92 -14.52 10.32 -12.49
C ARG A 92 -13.48 10.63 -13.56
N ALA A 93 -12.20 10.42 -13.27
CA ALA A 93 -11.13 10.61 -14.25
C ALA A 93 -11.25 9.63 -15.43
N VAL A 94 -11.62 8.38 -15.15
CA VAL A 94 -11.89 7.37 -16.18
C VAL A 94 -13.12 7.74 -17.01
N ALA A 95 -14.23 8.14 -16.38
CA ALA A 95 -15.46 8.53 -17.09
C ALA A 95 -15.25 9.75 -18.00
N ALA A 96 -14.48 10.74 -17.55
CA ALA A 96 -14.12 11.91 -18.37
C ALA A 96 -13.32 11.54 -19.62
N GLY A 97 -12.51 10.48 -19.57
CA GLY A 97 -11.71 10.00 -20.70
C GLY A 97 -12.52 9.33 -21.82
N TYR A 98 -13.77 8.91 -21.56
CA TYR A 98 -14.62 8.22 -22.53
C TYR A 98 -15.79 9.08 -23.05
N GLY A 99 -16.02 10.28 -22.50
CA GLY A 99 -17.24 11.06 -22.70
C GLY A 99 -17.32 11.98 -23.92
N ASP A 100 -16.19 12.39 -24.52
CA ASP A 100 -16.20 13.37 -25.62
C ASP A 100 -15.82 12.76 -26.97
N GLY A 101 -16.86 12.46 -27.76
CA GLY A 101 -16.75 12.08 -29.16
C GLY A 101 -16.53 13.30 -30.07
N ALA A 102 -15.56 13.15 -30.98
CA ALA A 102 -15.29 13.95 -32.18
C ALA A 102 -14.52 15.27 -32.03
N ALA A 103 -13.19 15.17 -31.91
CA ALA A 103 -12.26 15.95 -32.72
C ALA A 103 -10.86 15.30 -32.64
N ALA A 104 -10.10 15.43 -33.72
CA ALA A 104 -8.77 14.84 -33.91
C ALA A 104 -7.88 14.93 -32.65
N ALA A 105 -7.17 13.83 -32.38
CA ALA A 105 -6.17 13.74 -31.33
C ALA A 105 -5.23 14.96 -31.35
N PRO A 106 -5.15 15.75 -30.28
CA PRO A 106 -4.03 16.63 -30.09
C PRO A 106 -2.88 15.78 -29.54
N ALA A 107 -1.79 15.73 -30.29
CA ALA A 107 -0.49 15.38 -29.75
C ALA A 107 -0.19 16.30 -28.55
N GLY A 108 0.11 15.70 -27.40
CA GLY A 108 0.59 16.40 -26.21
C GLY A 108 -0.48 17.14 -25.40
N ALA A 109 -1.14 16.41 -24.50
CA ALA A 109 -1.84 17.00 -23.35
C ALA A 109 -1.40 16.23 -22.09
N GLY A 110 -0.69 16.93 -21.21
CA GLY A 110 0.00 16.37 -20.04
C GLY A 110 -0.92 15.60 -19.09
N SER A 111 -0.46 14.41 -18.73
CA SER A 111 -1.00 13.55 -17.68
C SER A 111 -1.04 14.28 -16.35
N GLN A 112 -2.21 14.32 -15.69
CA GLN A 112 -2.20 14.29 -14.23
C GLN A 112 -1.62 12.92 -13.85
N GLY A 113 -0.32 12.90 -13.55
CA GLY A 113 0.47 11.68 -13.40
C GLY A 113 -0.09 10.80 -12.29
N VAL A 114 -0.31 9.51 -12.58
CA VAL A 114 -0.62 8.52 -11.57
C VAL A 114 0.62 8.35 -10.70
N ASP A 115 0.50 8.58 -9.39
CA ASP A 115 1.59 8.31 -8.46
C ASP A 115 1.79 6.80 -8.33
N MET A 116 2.78 6.28 -9.06
CA MET A 116 3.12 4.86 -9.05
C MET A 116 3.46 4.32 -7.65
N THR A 117 3.89 5.15 -6.70
CA THR A 117 4.18 4.69 -5.33
C THR A 117 2.93 4.30 -4.57
N THR A 118 1.78 4.87 -4.95
CA THR A 118 0.47 4.61 -4.34
C THR A 118 -0.50 3.87 -5.28
N ASP A 119 -0.08 3.59 -6.52
CA ASP A 119 -0.91 2.93 -7.54
C ASP A 119 -1.38 1.54 -7.08
N ARG A 120 -2.71 1.36 -7.03
CA ARG A 120 -3.30 0.10 -6.59
C ARG A 120 -3.00 -1.03 -7.57
N GLN A 121 -3.10 -0.79 -8.87
CA GLN A 121 -2.91 -1.84 -9.86
C GLN A 121 -1.50 -2.42 -9.79
N LEU A 122 -0.47 -1.57 -9.61
CA LEU A 122 0.90 -2.02 -9.37
C LEU A 122 0.99 -2.89 -8.12
N ARG A 123 0.41 -2.43 -7.01
CA ARG A 123 0.49 -3.13 -5.72
C ARG A 123 -0.25 -4.46 -5.74
N ASP A 124 -1.41 -4.52 -6.37
CA ASP A 124 -2.20 -5.75 -6.50
C ASP A 124 -1.49 -6.75 -7.43
N GLN A 125 -0.92 -6.29 -8.55
CA GLN A 125 -0.11 -7.14 -9.44
C GLN A 125 1.09 -7.74 -8.70
N LEU A 126 1.87 -6.89 -8.01
CA LEU A 126 3.03 -7.34 -7.24
C LEU A 126 2.64 -8.28 -6.11
N ALA A 127 1.56 -8.00 -5.37
CA ALA A 127 1.10 -8.86 -4.28
C ALA A 127 0.60 -10.23 -4.78
N GLN A 128 -0.03 -10.29 -5.96
CA GLN A 128 -0.43 -11.56 -6.59
C GLN A 128 0.77 -12.39 -7.02
N ASP A 129 1.84 -11.73 -7.46
CA ASP A 129 3.02 -12.38 -8.02
C ASP A 129 4.04 -12.85 -6.96
N GLU A 130 4.03 -12.27 -5.75
CA GLU A 130 5.11 -12.41 -4.75
C GLU A 130 4.73 -13.18 -3.47
N ASP A 131 3.54 -13.81 -3.43
CA ASP A 131 3.03 -14.69 -2.34
C ASP A 131 3.34 -14.21 -0.90
N SER A 132 2.36 -13.59 -0.23
CA SER A 132 2.55 -13.01 1.12
C SER A 132 2.74 -14.07 2.21
N ARG A 133 3.93 -14.11 2.83
CA ARG A 133 4.26 -15.07 3.91
C ARG A 133 4.67 -14.37 5.21
N PRO A 134 3.84 -14.44 6.27
CA PRO A 134 4.18 -13.86 7.58
C PRO A 134 5.41 -14.47 8.25
N HIS A 135 5.65 -15.75 7.99
CA HIS A 135 6.80 -16.50 8.50
C HIS A 135 7.98 -16.43 7.54
N VAL A 136 9.20 -16.39 8.08
CA VAL A 136 10.42 -16.43 7.27
C VAL A 136 10.51 -17.72 6.46
N TYR A 137 10.95 -17.63 5.22
CA TYR A 137 11.15 -18.76 4.33
C TYR A 137 12.43 -18.58 3.50
N THR A 138 12.89 -19.63 2.84
CA THR A 138 13.99 -19.55 1.88
C THR A 138 13.42 -19.42 0.48
N ASP A 139 13.84 -18.38 -0.26
CA ASP A 139 13.42 -18.19 -1.64
C ASP A 139 14.15 -19.14 -2.62
N THR A 140 13.86 -18.99 -3.90
CA THR A 140 14.46 -19.82 -4.97
C THR A 140 15.95 -19.59 -5.17
N GLU A 141 16.48 -18.47 -4.67
CA GLU A 141 17.90 -18.11 -4.74
C GLU A 141 18.65 -18.52 -3.46
N GLY A 142 17.95 -19.03 -2.46
CA GLY A 142 18.54 -19.49 -1.20
C GLY A 142 18.63 -18.40 -0.13
N HIS A 143 18.01 -17.23 -0.35
CA HIS A 143 18.01 -16.14 0.62
C HIS A 143 16.84 -16.25 1.62
N PRO A 144 17.06 -15.87 2.89
CA PRO A 144 16.00 -15.79 3.88
C PRO A 144 15.10 -14.59 3.57
N THR A 145 13.82 -14.84 3.36
CA THR A 145 12.84 -13.88 2.86
C THR A 145 11.56 -13.93 3.71
N VAL A 146 10.85 -12.81 3.85
CA VAL A 146 9.62 -12.69 4.64
C VAL A 146 8.62 -11.72 3.98
N GLY A 147 7.35 -11.77 4.36
CA GLY A 147 6.31 -10.90 3.83
C GLY A 147 6.11 -11.10 2.34
N ILE A 148 6.16 -10.00 1.57
CA ILE A 148 6.02 -9.99 0.11
C ILE A 148 7.42 -9.77 -0.47
N GLY A 149 8.17 -10.85 -0.70
CA GLY A 149 9.50 -10.80 -1.31
C GLY A 149 10.59 -10.02 -0.53
N PHE A 150 10.43 -9.77 0.78
CA PHE A 150 11.40 -9.00 1.55
C PHE A 150 12.61 -9.85 1.95
N ASN A 151 13.71 -9.74 1.19
CA ASN A 151 14.98 -10.40 1.51
C ASN A 151 15.58 -9.86 2.82
N LEU A 152 15.94 -10.74 3.77
CA LEU A 152 16.51 -10.39 5.08
C LEU A 152 18.04 -10.26 5.08
N ASP A 153 18.73 -10.65 4.01
CA ASP A 153 20.18 -10.47 3.82
C ASP A 153 20.57 -9.09 3.30
N ARG A 154 19.61 -8.30 2.81
CA ARG A 154 19.86 -6.94 2.34
C ARG A 154 20.41 -6.05 3.46
N GLY A 155 21.32 -5.13 3.11
CA GLY A 155 22.03 -4.29 4.07
C GLY A 155 21.12 -3.39 4.94
N ASP A 156 19.94 -3.04 4.45
CA ASP A 156 18.94 -2.23 5.14
C ASP A 156 17.87 -3.06 5.86
N ALA A 157 17.91 -4.41 5.83
CA ALA A 157 16.84 -5.26 6.36
C ALA A 157 16.46 -4.92 7.80
N ARG A 158 17.49 -4.77 8.66
CA ARG A 158 17.32 -4.49 10.08
C ARG A 158 16.65 -3.14 10.34
N SER A 159 17.01 -2.09 9.62
CA SER A 159 16.41 -0.76 9.78
C SER A 159 14.97 -0.73 9.25
N ARG A 160 14.70 -1.44 8.15
CA ARG A 160 13.36 -1.54 7.55
C ARG A 160 12.38 -2.30 8.45
N LEU A 161 12.80 -3.42 9.05
CA LEU A 161 11.98 -4.14 10.03
C LEU A 161 11.73 -3.29 11.29
N ALA A 162 12.76 -2.60 11.79
CA ALA A 162 12.60 -1.70 12.93
C ALA A 162 11.60 -0.57 12.65
N ALA A 163 11.57 -0.03 11.43
CA ALA A 163 10.66 1.05 11.04
C ALA A 163 9.17 0.63 11.07
N VAL A 164 8.88 -0.67 10.94
CA VAL A 164 7.51 -1.22 11.07
C VAL A 164 7.27 -1.83 12.46
N GLY A 165 8.18 -1.63 13.40
CA GLY A 165 8.09 -2.18 14.76
C GLY A 165 8.30 -3.69 14.84
N ALA A 166 8.96 -4.29 13.85
CA ALA A 166 9.33 -5.71 13.86
C ALA A 166 10.75 -5.92 14.41
N ASP A 167 10.95 -7.04 15.10
CA ASP A 167 12.25 -7.46 15.60
C ASP A 167 12.96 -8.30 14.53
N TYR A 168 14.02 -7.74 13.95
CA TYR A 168 14.78 -8.40 12.89
C TYR A 168 15.37 -9.75 13.32
N ASP A 169 15.97 -9.82 14.52
CA ASP A 169 16.66 -11.02 14.97
C ASP A 169 15.64 -12.14 15.25
N ALA A 170 14.49 -11.79 15.85
CA ALA A 170 13.42 -12.75 16.10
C ALA A 170 12.77 -13.27 14.81
N VAL A 171 12.51 -12.37 13.84
CA VAL A 171 11.93 -12.73 12.53
C VAL A 171 12.90 -13.58 11.72
N ARG A 172 14.18 -13.20 11.64
CA ARG A 172 15.20 -13.97 10.91
C ARG A 172 15.44 -15.35 11.52
N ALA A 173 15.34 -15.48 12.83
CA ALA A 173 15.43 -16.77 13.52
C ALA A 173 14.16 -17.63 13.38
N GLY A 174 13.08 -17.12 12.75
CA GLY A 174 11.80 -17.82 12.65
C GLY A 174 11.07 -17.97 13.99
N THR A 175 11.43 -17.16 14.99
CA THR A 175 10.80 -17.21 16.33
C THR A 175 9.61 -16.26 16.46
N ARG A 176 9.43 -15.35 15.48
CA ARG A 176 8.33 -14.40 15.42
C ARG A 176 7.92 -14.14 13.97
N ASP A 177 6.61 -14.13 13.74
CA ASP A 177 6.02 -13.78 12.44
C ASP A 177 5.79 -12.26 12.36
N LEU A 178 5.76 -11.75 11.13
CA LEU A 178 5.28 -10.40 10.87
C LEU A 178 3.75 -10.35 10.93
N THR A 179 3.20 -9.24 11.43
CA THR A 179 1.76 -8.98 11.28
C THR A 179 1.45 -8.54 9.85
N GLN A 180 0.19 -8.68 9.44
CA GLN A 180 -0.23 -8.24 8.10
C GLN A 180 0.03 -6.74 7.88
N ASP A 181 -0.13 -5.92 8.92
CA ASP A 181 0.16 -4.48 8.84
C ASP A 181 1.65 -4.20 8.63
N GLN A 182 2.52 -4.96 9.28
CA GLN A 182 3.97 -4.86 9.11
C GLN A 182 4.38 -5.26 7.69
N ILE A 183 3.83 -6.36 7.17
CA ILE A 183 4.04 -6.80 5.79
C ILE A 183 3.60 -5.72 4.82
N ASN A 184 2.39 -5.17 5.01
CA ASN A 184 1.84 -4.12 4.16
C ASN A 184 2.69 -2.83 4.18
N GLN A 185 3.24 -2.45 5.34
CA GLN A 185 4.10 -1.28 5.47
C GLN A 185 5.47 -1.48 4.82
N LEU A 186 6.10 -2.64 5.02
CA LEU A 186 7.35 -3.01 4.34
C LEU A 186 7.16 -2.94 2.83
N PHE A 187 6.12 -3.62 2.33
CA PHE A 187 5.78 -3.71 0.91
C PHE A 187 5.55 -2.34 0.28
N ARG A 188 4.81 -1.44 0.93
CA ARG A 188 4.59 -0.06 0.41
C ARG A 188 5.89 0.66 0.13
N HIS A 189 6.85 0.56 1.04
CA HIS A 189 8.12 1.24 0.83
C HIS A 189 8.98 0.51 -0.22
N ASP A 190 8.94 -0.82 -0.31
CA ASP A 190 9.68 -1.53 -1.38
C ASP A 190 9.12 -1.18 -2.77
N VAL A 191 7.80 -1.03 -2.90
CA VAL A 191 7.17 -0.48 -4.12
C VAL A 191 7.68 0.93 -4.40
N GLY A 192 7.77 1.79 -3.39
CA GLY A 192 8.36 3.12 -3.53
C GLY A 192 9.81 3.07 -4.06
N THR A 193 10.63 2.19 -3.51
CA THR A 193 12.02 1.97 -3.97
C THR A 193 12.08 1.45 -5.40
N ALA A 194 11.17 0.54 -5.79
CA ALA A 194 11.09 0.02 -7.16
C ALA A 194 10.68 1.11 -8.16
N VAL A 195 9.74 1.97 -7.80
CA VAL A 195 9.34 3.13 -8.63
C VAL A 195 10.50 4.10 -8.81
N THR A 196 11.23 4.43 -7.74
CA THR A 196 12.44 5.28 -7.84
C THR A 196 13.49 4.62 -8.74
N THR A 197 13.72 3.32 -8.57
CA THR A 197 14.65 2.56 -9.42
C THR A 197 14.25 2.59 -10.90
N ALA A 198 12.95 2.50 -11.19
CA ALA A 198 12.44 2.59 -12.56
C ALA A 198 12.61 3.99 -13.15
N ARG A 199 12.43 5.05 -12.35
CA ARG A 199 12.73 6.44 -12.76
C ARG A 199 14.21 6.66 -13.03
N ASP A 200 15.08 6.13 -12.17
CA ASP A 200 16.52 6.24 -12.33
C ASP A 200 17.00 5.46 -13.56
N TYR A 201 16.36 4.31 -13.85
CA TYR A 201 16.64 3.52 -15.03
C TYR A 201 16.23 4.22 -16.33
N TYR A 202 15.06 4.87 -16.37
CA TYR A 202 14.58 5.57 -17.57
C TYR A 202 14.09 6.97 -17.22
N ALA A 203 14.85 8.00 -17.62
CA ALA A 203 14.53 9.40 -17.33
C ALA A 203 13.16 9.86 -17.86
N GLY A 204 12.62 9.18 -18.88
CA GLY A 204 11.29 9.44 -19.45
C GLY A 204 10.13 8.74 -18.71
N PHE A 205 10.39 8.14 -17.55
CA PHE A 205 9.43 7.26 -16.85
C PHE A 205 8.11 7.97 -16.55
N ASP A 206 8.16 9.20 -16.05
CA ASP A 206 6.94 9.93 -15.66
C ASP A 206 6.09 10.37 -16.88
N GLN A 207 6.62 10.23 -18.11
CA GLN A 207 5.92 10.52 -19.37
C GLN A 207 5.35 9.27 -20.05
N LEU A 208 5.67 8.07 -19.56
CA LEU A 208 5.06 6.83 -20.03
C LEU A 208 3.59 6.77 -19.63
N ASP A 209 2.80 6.00 -20.38
CA ASP A 209 1.46 5.64 -19.93
C ASP A 209 1.55 4.75 -18.67
N PRO A 210 0.49 4.74 -17.84
CA PRO A 210 0.49 4.01 -16.59
C PRO A 210 0.78 2.51 -16.71
N ALA A 211 0.41 1.84 -17.82
CA ALA A 211 0.70 0.42 -17.99
C ALA A 211 2.20 0.19 -18.16
N ARG A 212 2.89 1.01 -18.96
CA ARG A 212 4.34 0.93 -19.14
C ARG A 212 5.12 1.35 -17.89
N GLN A 213 4.62 2.33 -17.13
CA GLN A 213 5.18 2.67 -15.82
C GLN A 213 5.13 1.47 -14.86
N ARG A 214 3.98 0.80 -14.79
CA ARG A 214 3.81 -0.42 -13.98
C ARG A 214 4.76 -1.52 -14.41
N VAL A 215 4.96 -1.72 -15.71
CA VAL A 215 5.92 -2.73 -16.21
C VAL A 215 7.33 -2.45 -15.69
N LEU A 216 7.83 -1.23 -15.83
CA LEU A 216 9.18 -0.90 -15.38
C LEU A 216 9.33 -0.97 -13.86
N ALA A 217 8.32 -0.52 -13.11
CA ALA A 217 8.32 -0.64 -11.65
C ALA A 217 8.26 -2.11 -11.20
N ASN A 218 7.50 -2.96 -11.91
CA ASN A 218 7.39 -4.37 -11.60
C ASN A 218 8.71 -5.12 -11.89
N MET A 219 9.34 -4.82 -13.03
CA MET A 219 10.68 -5.30 -13.35
C MET A 219 11.70 -4.87 -12.29
N ALA A 220 11.72 -3.58 -11.94
CA ALA A 220 12.60 -3.04 -10.91
C ALA A 220 12.41 -3.72 -9.54
N PHE A 221 11.17 -4.01 -9.15
CA PHE A 221 10.87 -4.74 -7.92
C PHE A 221 11.43 -6.15 -7.94
N ASN A 222 11.23 -6.88 -9.05
CA ASN A 222 11.61 -8.27 -9.16
C ASN A 222 13.13 -8.51 -9.22
N MET A 223 13.87 -7.69 -9.96
CA MET A 223 15.30 -7.95 -10.24
C MET A 223 16.27 -6.89 -9.69
N GLY A 224 15.75 -5.79 -9.16
CA GLY A 224 16.55 -4.69 -8.63
C GLY A 224 17.31 -3.86 -9.68
N PRO A 225 18.00 -2.79 -9.24
CA PRO A 225 18.63 -1.79 -10.12
C PRO A 225 19.78 -2.35 -10.95
N ALA A 226 20.61 -3.22 -10.37
CA ALA A 226 21.81 -3.72 -11.03
C ALA A 226 21.48 -4.56 -12.27
N THR A 227 20.49 -5.46 -12.13
CA THR A 227 20.02 -6.33 -13.21
C THR A 227 19.20 -5.54 -14.22
N LEU A 228 18.28 -4.68 -13.78
CA LEU A 228 17.50 -3.83 -14.67
C LEU A 228 18.40 -2.94 -15.53
N GLY A 229 19.49 -2.40 -14.95
CA GLY A 229 20.47 -1.60 -15.68
C GLY A 229 21.17 -2.31 -16.84
N GLN A 230 21.12 -3.65 -16.91
CA GLN A 230 21.69 -4.42 -18.03
C GLN A 230 20.75 -4.51 -19.25
N PHE A 231 19.48 -4.08 -19.13
CA PHE A 231 18.50 -4.14 -20.22
C PHE A 231 18.70 -3.02 -21.26
N HIS A 232 19.91 -2.91 -21.81
CA HIS A 232 20.28 -1.82 -22.73
C HIS A 232 19.37 -1.71 -23.96
N GLN A 233 18.94 -2.84 -24.53
CA GLN A 233 18.06 -2.84 -25.69
C GLN A 233 16.65 -2.32 -25.35
N LEU A 234 16.11 -2.69 -24.18
CA LEU A 234 14.87 -2.13 -23.67
C LEU A 234 15.01 -0.62 -23.47
N HIS A 235 16.09 -0.17 -22.82
CA HIS A 235 16.33 1.27 -22.61
C HIS A 235 16.39 2.05 -23.94
N THR A 236 17.12 1.53 -24.95
CA THR A 236 17.16 2.12 -26.29
C THR A 236 15.77 2.16 -26.93
N ALA A 237 15.00 1.08 -26.85
CA ALA A 237 13.64 1.02 -27.41
C ALA A 237 12.69 2.02 -26.73
N LEU A 238 12.73 2.13 -25.40
CA LEU A 238 11.97 3.13 -24.64
C LEU A 238 12.35 4.56 -25.05
N THR A 239 13.65 4.83 -25.23
CA THR A 239 14.15 6.15 -25.67
C THR A 239 13.63 6.51 -27.06
N ASN A 240 13.47 5.52 -27.93
CA ASN A 240 12.95 5.70 -29.29
C ASN A 240 11.41 5.66 -29.36
N GLY A 241 10.72 5.37 -28.25
CA GLY A 241 9.26 5.15 -28.24
C GLY A 241 8.82 3.91 -29.02
N ASP A 242 9.71 2.94 -29.25
CA ASP A 242 9.40 1.71 -29.98
C ASP A 242 8.95 0.62 -29.00
N TRP A 243 7.64 0.56 -28.77
CA TRP A 243 7.04 -0.36 -27.80
C TRP A 243 7.11 -1.83 -28.22
N ASN A 244 7.17 -2.10 -29.53
CA ASN A 244 7.34 -3.48 -30.02
C ASN A 244 8.77 -3.95 -29.78
N ALA A 245 9.77 -3.11 -30.08
CA ALA A 245 11.16 -3.42 -29.77
C ALA A 245 11.39 -3.54 -28.25
N ALA A 246 10.74 -2.71 -27.43
CA ALA A 246 10.81 -2.79 -25.98
C ALA A 246 10.27 -4.13 -25.46
N ALA A 247 9.09 -4.54 -25.92
CA ALA A 247 8.49 -5.82 -25.58
C ALA A 247 9.36 -7.01 -26.03
N ASN A 248 9.94 -6.95 -27.24
CA ASN A 248 10.82 -8.01 -27.74
C ASN A 248 12.13 -8.07 -26.93
N ALA A 249 12.71 -6.93 -26.55
CA ALA A 249 13.90 -6.89 -25.70
C ALA A 249 13.64 -7.47 -24.29
N MET A 250 12.43 -7.29 -23.75
CA MET A 250 12.02 -7.96 -22.51
C MET A 250 11.87 -9.48 -22.72
N GLN A 251 11.24 -9.89 -23.83
CA GLN A 251 11.00 -11.28 -24.18
C GLN A 251 12.30 -12.06 -24.42
N ASP A 252 13.27 -11.45 -25.10
CA ASP A 252 14.56 -12.03 -25.43
C ASP A 252 15.56 -11.89 -24.27
N SER A 253 15.12 -12.19 -23.04
CA SER A 253 15.94 -12.07 -21.84
C SER A 253 15.82 -13.30 -20.95
N ARG A 254 16.91 -13.64 -20.24
CA ARG A 254 16.91 -14.70 -19.23
C ARG A 254 15.88 -14.43 -18.12
N TRP A 255 15.60 -13.17 -17.85
CA TRP A 255 14.57 -12.76 -16.90
C TRP A 255 13.18 -13.29 -17.32
N ALA A 256 12.83 -13.20 -18.60
CA ALA A 256 11.55 -13.72 -19.08
C ALA A 256 11.43 -15.23 -18.86
N ASP A 257 12.50 -15.98 -19.10
CA ASP A 257 12.54 -17.42 -18.85
C ASP A 257 12.41 -17.76 -17.36
N GLN A 258 13.03 -16.98 -16.48
CA GLN A 258 13.02 -17.20 -15.03
C GLN A 258 11.67 -16.83 -14.40
N VAL A 259 11.04 -15.77 -14.88
CA VAL A 259 9.81 -15.21 -14.31
C VAL A 259 8.55 -15.81 -14.92
N GLY A 260 8.63 -16.38 -16.12
CA GLY A 260 7.55 -17.16 -16.74
C GLY A 260 6.30 -16.34 -17.05
N ASP A 261 5.13 -16.82 -16.63
CA ASP A 261 3.82 -16.24 -16.99
C ASP A 261 3.69 -14.75 -16.61
N ARG A 262 4.32 -14.33 -15.51
CA ARG A 262 4.35 -12.90 -15.12
C ARG A 262 5.07 -12.07 -16.17
N ALA A 263 6.21 -12.52 -16.68
CA ALA A 263 6.95 -11.81 -17.71
C ALA A 263 6.11 -11.68 -18.98
N THR A 264 5.41 -12.75 -19.39
CA THR A 264 4.51 -12.71 -20.56
C THR A 264 3.46 -11.60 -20.44
N ARG A 265 2.76 -11.50 -19.29
CA ARG A 265 1.77 -10.43 -19.08
C ARG A 265 2.39 -9.03 -19.15
N LEU A 266 3.57 -8.84 -18.56
CA LEU A 266 4.27 -7.55 -18.57
C LEU A 266 4.75 -7.16 -19.97
N ILE A 267 5.20 -8.14 -20.77
CA ILE A 267 5.58 -7.95 -22.18
C ILE A 267 4.37 -7.47 -22.99
N ASP A 268 3.19 -8.05 -22.77
CA ASP A 268 1.96 -7.65 -23.44
C ASP A 268 1.49 -6.24 -23.02
N HIS A 269 1.61 -5.89 -21.75
CA HIS A 269 1.34 -4.53 -21.26
C HIS A 269 2.34 -3.51 -21.85
N MET A 270 3.63 -3.86 -21.95
CA MET A 270 4.63 -2.99 -22.60
C MET A 270 4.27 -2.74 -24.06
N ARG A 271 3.87 -3.79 -24.79
CA ARG A 271 3.50 -3.71 -26.20
C ARG A 271 2.24 -2.87 -26.41
N SER A 272 1.19 -3.13 -25.63
CA SER A 272 -0.15 -2.54 -25.82
C SER A 272 -0.37 -1.20 -25.13
N GLY A 273 0.36 -0.91 -24.04
CA GLY A 273 0.13 0.26 -23.18
C GLY A 273 -1.18 0.17 -22.38
N ARG A 274 -1.67 -1.05 -22.12
CA ARG A 274 -2.91 -1.33 -21.39
C ARG A 274 -2.72 -2.48 -20.42
#